data_AF-A0A922W139-F1
#
_entry.id   AF-A0A922W139-F1
#
_cell.length_a   1.000
_cell.length_b   1.000
_cell.length_c   1.000
_cell.angle_alpha   90.00
_cell.angle_beta   90.00
_cell.angle_gamma   90.00
#
_symmetry.space_group_name_H-M   'P 1'
#
loop_
_entity.id
_entity.type
_entity.pdbx_description
1 polymer ?
#
loop_
_entity_poly.entity_id
_entity_poly.type
_entity_poly.pdbx_seq_one_letter_code
_entity_poly.pdbx_strand_id
1 'polypeptide(L)'
;MPMTAAYAPALTHGFEGFLDFLRDQEAGPAVLSPKRFSDVLSIDLQTLAGQAHVHRNTLSRAPASESVQRFMREALRVLRAANDLTGDVGRAIFWYRNEPLPPFNYKTAEQLVSEGRAEDVLRYVESLEAGAAG
;
A
#
# COMPACT_ATOMS: atom_id res chain seq x y z
N MET A 1 -21.97 3.95 2.25
CA MET A 1 -21.13 5.15 2.09
C MET A 1 -20.56 5.10 0.69
N PRO A 2 -20.84 6.04 -0.22
CA PRO A 2 -20.23 6.02 -1.54
C PRO A 2 -18.72 6.29 -1.39
N MET A 3 -17.88 5.43 -1.98
CA MET A 3 -16.42 5.63 -2.09
C MET A 3 -16.15 7.04 -2.60
N THR A 4 -15.41 7.80 -1.82
CA THR A 4 -15.09 9.20 -2.05
C THR A 4 -14.37 9.37 -3.40
N ALA A 5 -14.96 10.20 -4.26
CA ALA A 5 -14.52 10.52 -5.62
C ALA A 5 -13.15 11.21 -5.73
N ALA A 6 -12.38 11.31 -4.64
CA ALA A 6 -11.17 12.15 -4.56
C ALA A 6 -9.91 11.48 -5.13
N TYR A 7 -9.81 10.14 -5.10
CA TYR A 7 -8.63 9.42 -5.60
C TYR A 7 -8.86 8.69 -6.93
N ALA A 8 -10.11 8.60 -7.40
CA ALA A 8 -10.46 8.03 -8.70
C ALA A 8 -9.61 8.59 -9.87
N PRO A 9 -9.37 9.92 -9.97
CA PRO A 9 -8.49 10.45 -11.01
C PRO A 9 -7.01 10.08 -10.80
N ALA A 10 -6.55 9.82 -9.57
CA ALA A 10 -5.16 9.40 -9.34
C ALA A 10 -4.90 7.97 -9.86
N LEU A 11 -5.91 7.09 -9.73
CA LEU A 11 -5.83 5.71 -10.23
C LEU A 11 -5.89 5.63 -11.76
N THR A 12 -6.53 6.59 -12.44
CA THR A 12 -6.63 6.60 -13.92
C THR A 12 -5.34 7.01 -14.63
N HIS A 13 -4.39 7.63 -13.93
CA HIS A 13 -3.07 7.99 -14.47
C HIS A 13 -2.01 6.89 -14.24
N GLY A 14 -2.45 5.67 -13.90
CA GLY A 14 -1.57 4.55 -13.58
C GLY A 14 -0.80 4.76 -12.27
N PHE A 15 0.26 3.99 -12.10
CA PHE A 15 0.99 3.96 -10.82
C PHE A 15 1.71 5.27 -10.49
N GLU A 16 2.15 6.04 -11.49
CA GLU A 16 2.81 7.33 -11.25
C GLU A 16 1.86 8.38 -10.69
N GLY A 17 0.65 8.50 -11.24
CA GLY A 17 -0.37 9.41 -10.69
C GLY A 17 -0.83 8.99 -9.29
N PHE A 18 -0.88 7.68 -9.03
CA PHE A 18 -1.12 7.16 -7.68
C PHE A 18 -0.01 7.58 -6.69
N LEU A 19 1.26 7.45 -7.06
CA LEU A 19 2.38 7.91 -6.22
C LEU A 19 2.35 9.41 -5.98
N ASP A 20 2.08 10.21 -7.01
CA ASP A 20 1.97 11.67 -6.89
C ASP A 20 0.86 12.08 -5.91
N PHE A 21 -0.31 11.43 -6.01
CA PHE A 21 -1.41 11.65 -5.09
C PHE A 21 -1.02 11.38 -3.63
N LEU A 22 -0.22 10.33 -3.37
CA LEU A 22 0.17 9.98 -2.00
C LEU A 22 1.21 10.93 -1.38
N ARG A 23 1.93 11.72 -2.17
CA ARG A 23 2.95 12.63 -1.64
C ARG A 23 2.33 13.76 -0.81
N ASP A 24 2.94 14.01 0.34
CA ASP A 24 2.63 15.16 1.17
C ASP A 24 3.47 16.36 0.72
N GLN A 25 2.87 17.22 -0.12
CA GLN A 25 3.56 18.40 -0.68
C GLN A 25 3.99 19.41 0.38
N GLU A 26 3.37 19.38 1.57
CA GLU A 26 3.64 20.32 2.66
C GLU A 26 4.73 19.79 3.61
N ALA A 27 4.81 18.46 3.80
CA ALA A 27 5.78 17.83 4.69
C ALA A 27 7.15 17.56 4.04
N GLY A 28 7.24 17.54 2.71
CA GLY A 28 8.50 17.48 1.97
C GLY A 28 8.49 16.49 0.79
N PRO A 29 9.50 16.55 -0.10
CA PRO A 29 9.48 15.88 -1.40
C PRO A 29 9.44 14.34 -1.35
N ALA A 30 9.80 13.74 -0.21
CA ALA A 30 9.85 12.28 -0.04
C ALA A 30 8.91 11.76 1.07
N VAL A 31 7.99 12.60 1.57
CA VAL A 31 7.06 12.22 2.64
C VAL A 31 5.74 11.77 2.02
N LEU A 32 5.26 10.61 2.46
CA LEU A 32 3.95 10.08 2.09
C LEU A 32 2.91 10.53 3.11
N SER A 33 1.73 10.94 2.65
CA SER A 33 0.65 11.40 3.53
C SER A 33 -0.15 10.20 4.07
N PRO A 34 -0.13 9.94 5.40
CA PRO A 34 -0.89 8.83 5.98
C PRO A 34 -2.38 8.92 5.71
N LYS A 35 -2.92 10.15 5.66
CA LYS A 35 -4.34 10.40 5.39
C LYS A 35 -4.73 9.98 3.98
N ARG A 36 -3.92 10.35 2.97
CA ARG A 36 -4.19 9.98 1.58
C ARG A 36 -3.99 8.48 1.35
N PHE A 37 -2.99 7.89 2.02
CA PHE A 37 -2.77 6.45 2.00
C PHE A 37 -3.97 5.66 2.56
N SER A 38 -4.48 6.08 3.73
CA SER A 38 -5.70 5.53 4.33
C SER A 38 -6.93 5.66 3.44
N ASP A 39 -7.09 6.81 2.78
CA ASP A 39 -8.23 7.08 1.88
C ASP A 39 -8.23 6.12 0.68
N VAL A 40 -7.08 5.93 0.02
CA VAL A 40 -6.97 5.02 -1.14
C VAL A 40 -7.17 3.57 -0.73
N LEU A 41 -6.56 3.15 0.38
CA LEU A 41 -6.77 1.81 0.88
C LEU A 41 -8.17 1.62 1.48
N SER A 42 -8.99 2.66 1.63
CA SER A 42 -10.30 2.58 2.31
C SER A 42 -10.19 1.95 3.72
N ILE A 43 -9.21 2.42 4.49
CA ILE A 43 -9.01 2.07 5.91
C ILE A 43 -9.01 3.34 6.77
N ASP A 44 -9.35 3.20 8.05
CA ASP A 44 -9.21 4.31 9.00
C ASP A 44 -7.74 4.50 9.44
N LEU A 45 -7.40 5.69 9.92
CA LEU A 45 -6.07 5.99 10.49
C LEU A 45 -5.74 5.09 11.68
N GLN A 46 -6.72 4.62 12.45
CA GLN A 46 -6.48 3.66 13.53
C GLN A 46 -5.97 2.32 13.01
N THR A 47 -6.55 1.82 11.91
CA THR A 47 -6.09 0.59 11.25
C THR A 47 -4.68 0.78 10.72
N LEU A 48 -4.40 1.91 10.06
CA LEU A 48 -3.05 2.24 9.58
C LEU A 48 -2.03 2.30 10.72
N ALA A 49 -2.40 2.89 11.86
CA ALA A 49 -1.53 2.96 13.04
C ALA A 49 -1.18 1.57 13.55
N GLY A 50 -2.17 0.68 13.63
CA GLY A 50 -1.96 -0.73 14.00
C GLY A 50 -1.05 -1.44 13.02
N GLN A 51 -1.24 -1.25 11.72
CA GLN A 51 -0.42 -1.88 10.69
C GLN A 51 1.03 -1.42 10.71
N ALA A 52 1.26 -0.14 10.99
CA ALA A 52 2.59 0.46 11.12
C ALA A 52 3.21 0.29 12.53
N HIS A 53 2.52 -0.41 13.45
CA HIS A 53 2.95 -0.62 14.84
C HIS A 53 3.25 0.68 15.61
N VAL A 54 2.45 1.72 15.36
CA VAL A 54 2.57 3.01 16.06
C VAL A 54 1.29 3.37 16.79
N HIS A 55 1.39 4.29 17.75
CA HIS A 55 0.22 4.87 18.38
C HIS A 55 -0.49 5.83 17.41
N ARG A 56 -1.83 5.86 17.42
CA ARG A 56 -2.64 6.76 16.55
C ARG A 56 -2.19 8.23 16.61
N ASN A 57 -1.76 8.67 17.79
CA ASN A 57 -1.35 10.05 18.03
C ASN A 57 -0.06 10.41 17.29
N THR A 58 0.78 9.41 16.97
CA THR A 58 1.98 9.56 16.16
C THR A 58 1.62 9.88 14.72
N LEU A 59 0.57 9.28 14.15
CA LEU A 59 0.13 9.60 12.78
C LEU A 59 -0.28 11.07 12.62
N SER A 60 -0.94 11.64 13.63
CA SER A 60 -1.39 13.04 13.58
C SER A 60 -0.28 14.05 13.92
N ARG A 61 0.64 13.69 14.82
CA ARG A 61 1.69 14.61 15.30
C ARG A 61 3.01 14.50 14.54
N ALA A 62 3.31 13.31 14.01
CA ALA A 62 4.55 12.99 13.33
C ALA A 62 4.27 12.06 12.14
N PRO A 63 3.52 12.52 11.11
CA PRO A 63 3.22 11.73 9.92
C PRO A 63 4.49 11.27 9.17
N ALA A 64 5.58 12.02 9.30
CA ALA A 64 6.90 11.68 8.75
C ALA A 64 7.74 10.73 9.64
N SER A 65 7.13 10.13 10.68
CA SER A 65 7.81 9.14 11.53
C SER A 65 8.38 7.99 10.69
N GLU A 66 9.59 7.57 11.01
CA GLU A 66 10.31 6.54 10.26
C GLU A 66 9.49 5.25 10.13
N SER A 67 8.85 4.75 11.21
CA SER A 67 8.04 3.52 11.17
C SER A 67 6.84 3.63 10.23
N VAL A 68 6.16 4.77 10.26
CA VAL A 68 4.97 5.05 9.44
C VAL A 68 5.37 5.15 7.96
N GLN A 69 6.42 5.92 7.69
CA GLN A 69 6.95 6.08 6.33
C GLN A 69 7.53 4.78 5.79
N ARG A 70 8.20 3.98 6.63
CA ARG A 70 8.72 2.66 6.26
C ARG A 70 7.59 1.72 5.87
N PHE A 71 6.56 1.58 6.71
CA PHE A 71 5.39 0.75 6.40
C PHE A 71 4.75 1.15 5.07
N MET A 72 4.48 2.44 4.86
CA MET A 72 3.88 2.91 3.60
C MET A 72 4.80 2.65 2.40
N ARG A 73 6.12 2.80 2.53
CA ARG A 73 7.07 2.46 1.46
C ARG A 73 7.08 0.97 1.14
N GLU A 74 7.03 0.11 2.16
CA GLU A 74 6.99 -1.34 1.97
C GLU A 74 5.68 -1.77 1.28
N ALA A 75 4.54 -1.22 1.71
CA ALA A 75 3.26 -1.43 1.05
C ALA A 75 3.28 -0.97 -0.42
N LEU A 76 3.89 0.18 -0.71
CA LEU A 76 4.01 0.69 -2.08
C LEU A 76 4.86 -0.19 -2.98
N ARG A 77 5.94 -0.79 -2.46
CA ARG A 77 6.76 -1.73 -3.23
C ARG A 77 5.93 -2.95 -3.64
N VAL A 78 5.13 -3.49 -2.73
CA VAL A 78 4.23 -4.63 -3.02
C VAL A 78 3.13 -4.23 -4.01
N LEU A 79 2.49 -3.07 -3.82
CA LEU A 79 1.48 -2.56 -4.75
C LEU A 79 2.05 -2.32 -6.15
N ARG A 80 3.32 -1.88 -6.24
CA ARG A 80 3.99 -1.70 -7.53
C ARG A 80 4.14 -3.02 -8.26
N ALA A 81 4.68 -4.04 -7.59
CA ALA A 81 4.86 -5.37 -8.17
C ALA A 81 3.52 -5.97 -8.62
N ALA A 82 2.46 -5.83 -7.80
CA ALA A 82 1.12 -6.26 -8.18
C ALA A 82 0.53 -5.44 -9.35
N ASN A 83 0.83 -4.15 -9.45
CA ASN A 83 0.44 -3.33 -10.59
C ASN A 83 1.16 -3.74 -11.88
N ASP A 84 2.46 -4.05 -11.82
CA ASP A 84 3.21 -4.52 -13.00
C ASP A 84 2.61 -5.84 -13.55
N LEU A 85 2.08 -6.70 -12.68
CA LEU A 85 1.32 -7.90 -13.07
C LEU A 85 -0.08 -7.62 -13.64
N THR A 86 -0.85 -6.74 -12.99
CA THR A 86 -2.29 -6.57 -13.28
C THR A 86 -2.59 -5.48 -14.30
N GLY A 87 -1.64 -4.56 -14.51
CA GLY A 87 -1.78 -3.37 -15.35
C GLY A 87 -2.76 -2.32 -14.80
N ASP A 88 -3.26 -2.48 -13.57
CA ASP A 88 -4.28 -1.62 -12.98
C ASP A 88 -4.06 -1.43 -11.47
N VAL A 89 -3.94 -0.18 -11.04
CA VAL A 89 -3.70 0.16 -9.63
C VAL A 89 -4.86 -0.28 -8.74
N GLY A 90 -6.10 -0.18 -9.23
CA GLY A 90 -7.29 -0.60 -8.49
C GLY A 90 -7.29 -2.11 -8.20
N ARG A 91 -6.93 -2.93 -9.19
CA ARG A 91 -6.76 -4.38 -9.06
C ARG A 91 -5.61 -4.72 -8.13
N ALA A 92 -4.48 -4.01 -8.23
CA ALA A 92 -3.35 -4.19 -7.31
C ALA A 92 -3.75 -3.92 -5.85
N ILE A 93 -4.51 -2.84 -5.59
CA ILE A 93 -5.04 -2.53 -4.26
C ILE A 93 -6.03 -3.61 -3.79
N PHE A 94 -6.93 -4.03 -4.68
CA PHE A 94 -7.91 -5.07 -4.36
C PHE A 94 -7.22 -6.38 -3.96
N TRP A 95 -6.26 -6.82 -4.77
CA TRP A 95 -5.43 -7.99 -4.50
C TRP A 95 -4.70 -7.86 -3.16
N TYR A 96 -4.00 -6.75 -2.95
CA TYR A 96 -3.20 -6.49 -1.76
C TYR A 96 -4.00 -6.64 -0.46
N ARG A 97 -5.25 -6.16 -0.46
CA ARG A 97 -6.12 -6.16 0.72
C ARG A 97 -6.94 -7.42 0.89
N ASN A 98 -7.40 -8.04 -0.20
CA ASN A 98 -8.46 -9.04 -0.15
C ASN A 98 -8.01 -10.43 -0.56
N GLU A 99 -6.94 -10.58 -1.33
CA GLU A 99 -6.56 -11.89 -1.84
C GLU A 99 -5.72 -12.66 -0.81
N PRO A 100 -6.22 -13.77 -0.26
CA PRO A 100 -5.45 -14.61 0.65
C PRO A 100 -4.39 -15.37 -0.13
N LEU A 101 -3.15 -15.38 0.37
CA LEU A 101 -2.04 -16.05 -0.30
C LEU A 101 -1.83 -17.46 0.31
N PRO A 102 -2.11 -18.55 -0.42
CA PRO A 102 -2.02 -19.91 0.11
C PRO A 102 -0.65 -20.27 0.72
N PRO A 103 0.50 -19.88 0.11
CA PRO A 103 1.82 -20.16 0.69
C PRO A 103 2.07 -19.50 2.06
N PHE A 104 1.26 -18.50 2.41
CA PHE A 104 1.41 -17.70 3.63
C PHE A 104 0.27 -17.94 4.62
N ASN A 105 -0.21 -19.18 4.71
CA ASN A 105 -1.33 -19.55 5.59
C ASN A 105 -2.60 -18.74 5.29
N TYR A 106 -2.84 -18.41 4.02
CA TYR A 106 -3.99 -17.62 3.57
C TYR A 106 -4.05 -16.19 4.15
N LYS A 107 -2.91 -15.66 4.58
CA LYS A 107 -2.77 -14.24 4.91
C LYS A 107 -2.80 -13.39 3.65
N THR A 108 -3.33 -12.18 3.76
CA THR A 108 -3.28 -11.21 2.67
C THR A 108 -1.90 -10.54 2.61
N ALA A 109 -1.57 -9.95 1.45
CA ALA A 109 -0.33 -9.18 1.31
C ALA A 109 -0.26 -8.02 2.33
N GLU A 110 -1.39 -7.37 2.61
CA GLU A 110 -1.51 -6.32 3.64
C GLU A 110 -1.05 -6.81 5.02
N GLN A 111 -1.49 -8.01 5.44
CA GLN A 111 -1.09 -8.59 6.72
C GLN A 111 0.41 -8.88 6.75
N LEU A 112 0.94 -9.45 5.67
CA LEU A 112 2.37 -9.78 5.58
C LEU A 112 3.26 -8.54 5.62
N VAL A 113 2.87 -7.45 4.96
CA VAL A 113 3.60 -6.18 5.04
C VAL A 113 3.55 -5.62 6.46
N SER A 114 2.40 -5.68 7.14
CA SER A 114 2.30 -5.28 8.55
C SER A 114 3.19 -6.13 9.46
N GLU A 115 3.40 -7.41 9.14
CA GLU A 115 4.32 -8.28 9.87
C GLU A 115 5.81 -8.07 9.53
N GLY A 116 6.14 -7.09 8.68
CA GLY A 116 7.52 -6.84 8.24
C GLY A 116 8.03 -7.85 7.21
N ARG A 117 7.12 -8.57 6.53
CA ARG A 117 7.40 -9.62 5.57
C ARG A 117 7.15 -9.18 4.12
N ALA A 118 7.33 -7.90 3.82
CA ALA A 118 7.10 -7.37 2.48
C ALA A 118 7.97 -8.05 1.41
N GLU A 119 9.23 -8.36 1.75
CA GLU A 119 10.16 -9.05 0.85
C GLU A 119 9.69 -10.47 0.47
N ASP A 120 8.97 -11.16 1.37
CA ASP A 120 8.40 -12.47 1.06
C ASP A 120 7.27 -12.36 0.02
N VAL A 121 6.45 -11.31 0.12
CA VAL A 121 5.38 -11.04 -0.84
C VAL A 121 5.96 -10.66 -2.20
N LEU A 122 6.99 -9.81 -2.23
CA LEU A 122 7.67 -9.44 -3.47
C LEU A 122 8.22 -10.67 -4.20
N ARG A 123 8.93 -11.54 -3.49
CA ARG A 123 9.46 -12.78 -4.06
C ARG A 123 8.37 -13.70 -4.58
N TYR A 124 7.22 -13.76 -3.89
CA TYR A 124 6.07 -14.52 -4.36
C TYR A 124 5.52 -13.95 -5.68
N VAL A 125 5.34 -12.62 -5.75
CA VAL A 125 4.88 -11.93 -6.97
C VAL A 125 5.85 -12.15 -8.14
N GLU A 126 7.16 -12.01 -7.92
CA GLU A 126 8.21 -12.28 -8.92
C GLU A 126 8.18 -13.74 -9.41
N SER A 127 7.88 -14.69 -8.50
CA SER A 127 7.76 -16.10 -8.85
C SER A 127 6.54 -16.38 -9.73
N LEU A 128 5.46 -15.62 -9.59
CA LEU A 128 4.28 -15.71 -10.48
C LEU A 128 4.61 -15.18 -11.88
N GLU A 129 5.38 -14.10 -11.99
CA GLU A 129 5.85 -13.59 -13.29
C GLU A 129 6.73 -14.62 -14.01
N ALA A 130 7.69 -15.20 -13.30
CA ALA A 130 8.60 -16.19 -13.87
C ALA A 130 7.88 -17.49 -14.29
N GLY A 131 6.83 -17.90 -13.55
CA GLY A 131 6.03 -19.08 -13.86
C GLY A 131 5.06 -18.88 -15.04
N ALA A 132 4.61 -17.64 -15.30
CA ALA A 132 3.73 -17.33 -16.42
C ALA A 132 4.46 -17.22 -17.78
N ALA A 133 5.78 -17.00 -17.75
CA ALA A 133 6.63 -16.88 -18.94
C ALA A 133 7.30 -18.20 -19.39
N GLY A 134 7.05 -19.31 -18.69
CA GLY A 134 7.67 -20.63 -18.91
C GLY A 134 6.79 -21.64 -19.62
#